data_AF-A0A564FSJ3-F1
#
_entry.id   AF-A0A564FSJ3-F1
#
_cell.length_a   1.000
_cell.length_b   1.000
_cell.length_c   1.000
_cell.angle_alpha   90.00
_cell.angle_beta   90.00
_cell.angle_gamma   90.00
#
_symmetry.space_group_name_H-M   'P 1'
#
loop_
_entity.id
_entity.type
_entity.pdbx_description
1 polymer ?
#
loop_
_entity_poly.entity_id
_entity_poly.type
_entity_poly.pdbx_seq_one_letter_code
_entity_poly.pdbx_strand_id
1 'polypeptide(L)'
;MSQTLWRIGTDAKAYTADDMSGTGAKLSGGRWNEVGVAVVYAATSRALACLETLVHLNAGGLPLNRFLVEIEVPPDIWTAASVADPATLDIGWDAEPAGRVSISFGSNWVSGNHSALLLVPSIVVPEEWNVLINPAHPDAGRISARKVRKWLYDPRLDRKSGP
;
A
#
# COMPACT_ATOMS: atom_id res chain seq x y z
N MET A 1 6.87 -16.10 -13.82
CA MET A 1 7.93 -15.52 -12.96
C MET A 1 7.24 -14.85 -11.78
N SER A 2 7.87 -14.81 -10.60
CA SER A 2 7.30 -14.12 -9.45
C SER A 2 7.12 -12.63 -9.76
N GLN A 3 6.10 -12.01 -9.17
CA GLN A 3 5.86 -10.58 -9.29
C GLN A 3 6.52 -9.87 -8.10
N THR A 4 7.22 -8.78 -8.36
CA THR A 4 7.83 -7.95 -7.32
C THR A 4 7.00 -6.69 -7.10
N LEU A 5 6.66 -6.44 -5.83
CA LEU A 5 5.96 -5.23 -5.35
C LEU A 5 6.87 -4.44 -4.41
N TRP A 6 6.52 -3.18 -4.19
CA TRP A 6 7.37 -2.21 -3.51
C TRP A 6 6.63 -1.47 -2.41
N ARG A 7 7.31 -1.28 -1.27
CA ARG A 7 6.83 -0.44 -0.17
C ARG A 7 7.97 0.45 0.32
N ILE A 8 7.67 1.69 0.71
CA ILE A 8 8.59 2.55 1.44
C ILE A 8 8.10 2.67 2.89
N GLY A 9 8.63 1.79 3.73
CA GLY A 9 8.21 1.65 5.12
C GLY A 9 9.18 2.28 6.12
N THR A 10 8.76 2.32 7.37
CA THR A 10 9.56 2.74 8.54
C THR A 10 9.53 1.65 9.59
N ASP A 11 10.59 1.52 10.38
CA ASP A 11 10.53 0.73 11.62
C ASP A 11 9.81 1.56 12.69
N ALA A 12 8.71 1.02 13.21
CA ALA A 12 7.96 1.58 14.33
C ALA A 12 8.26 0.79 15.61
N LYS A 13 7.77 1.28 16.75
CA LYS A 13 7.90 0.54 18.02
C LYS A 13 7.21 -0.83 18.00
N ALA A 14 6.10 -0.94 17.26
CA ALA A 14 5.23 -2.12 17.27
C ALA A 14 5.40 -3.05 16.06
N TYR A 15 6.07 -2.60 14.99
CA TYR A 15 6.24 -3.36 13.75
C TYR A 15 7.43 -2.84 12.95
N THR A 16 8.01 -3.67 12.09
CA THR A 16 9.14 -3.31 11.23
C THR A 16 8.67 -2.92 9.82
N ALA A 17 9.54 -2.27 9.03
CA ALA A 17 9.20 -1.83 7.68
C ALA A 17 8.85 -3.00 6.73
N ASP A 18 9.37 -4.20 6.98
CA ASP A 18 9.11 -5.48 6.29
C ASP A 18 7.96 -6.29 6.93
N ASP A 19 7.20 -5.71 7.87
CA ASP A 19 6.01 -6.34 8.44
C ASP A 19 5.00 -6.74 7.36
N MET A 20 4.57 -7.99 7.40
CA MET A 20 3.51 -8.55 6.55
C MET A 20 2.21 -8.81 7.31
N SER A 21 2.13 -8.47 8.60
CA SER A 21 0.89 -8.59 9.39
C SER A 21 -0.09 -7.45 9.17
N GLY A 22 0.33 -6.35 8.52
CA GLY A 22 -0.52 -5.19 8.27
C GLY A 22 -0.76 -4.33 9.50
N THR A 23 0.10 -4.43 10.53
CA THR A 23 -0.11 -3.77 11.83
C THR A 23 -0.19 -2.25 11.70
N GLY A 24 0.62 -1.63 10.84
CA GLY A 24 0.57 -0.18 10.61
C GLY A 24 -0.81 0.30 10.15
N ALA A 25 -1.31 -0.26 9.05
CA ALA A 25 -2.62 0.11 8.52
C ALA A 25 -3.77 -0.30 9.45
N LYS A 26 -3.62 -1.38 10.21
CA LYS A 26 -4.58 -1.77 11.24
C LYS A 26 -4.75 -0.68 12.31
N LEU A 27 -3.65 -0.04 12.71
CA LEU A 27 -3.65 0.99 13.77
C LEU A 27 -4.16 2.35 13.26
N SER A 28 -3.77 2.74 12.05
CA SER A 28 -4.10 4.07 11.51
C SER A 28 -5.35 4.10 10.63
N GLY A 29 -5.81 2.95 10.13
CA GLY A 29 -6.66 2.90 8.95
C GLY A 29 -5.88 3.32 7.69
N GLY A 30 -6.59 3.35 6.57
CA GLY A 30 -6.07 3.81 5.29
C GLY A 30 -7.22 4.03 4.30
N ARG A 31 -6.89 4.36 3.05
CA ARG A 31 -7.91 4.58 2.01
C ARG A 31 -8.81 3.36 1.79
N TRP A 32 -8.25 2.16 1.92
CA TRP A 32 -8.93 0.90 1.61
C TRP A 32 -9.14 0.01 2.84
N ASN A 33 -9.01 0.54 4.06
CA ASN A 33 -9.28 -0.23 5.27
C ASN A 33 -9.70 0.65 6.45
N GLU A 34 -10.65 0.15 7.23
CA GLU A 34 -11.00 0.73 8.52
C GLU A 34 -9.89 0.53 9.56
N VAL A 35 -9.89 1.38 10.58
CA VAL A 35 -9.09 1.15 11.80
C VAL A 35 -9.54 -0.18 12.42
N GLY A 36 -8.57 -1.02 12.78
CA GLY A 36 -8.78 -2.37 13.29
C GLY A 36 -8.73 -3.46 12.21
N VAL A 37 -8.81 -3.12 10.92
CA VAL A 37 -8.69 -4.06 9.79
C VAL A 37 -7.25 -4.06 9.29
N ALA A 38 -6.58 -5.21 9.35
CA ALA A 38 -5.19 -5.33 8.93
C ALA A 38 -5.08 -5.49 7.40
N VAL A 39 -4.28 -4.63 6.77
CA VAL A 39 -3.98 -4.66 5.34
C VAL A 39 -2.52 -4.27 5.13
N VAL A 40 -1.84 -4.95 4.22
CA VAL A 40 -0.53 -4.52 3.74
C VAL A 40 -0.69 -3.79 2.41
N TYR A 41 -0.13 -2.58 2.33
CA TYR A 41 -0.11 -1.77 1.11
C TYR A 41 1.25 -1.89 0.42
N ALA A 42 1.22 -2.10 -0.88
CA ALA A 42 2.37 -2.09 -1.76
C ALA A 42 2.02 -1.41 -3.09
N ALA A 43 3.02 -1.07 -3.87
CA ALA A 43 2.88 -0.53 -5.22
C ALA A 43 3.57 -1.44 -6.23
N THR A 44 3.07 -1.44 -7.47
CA THR A 44 3.67 -2.19 -8.58
C THR A 44 5.04 -1.65 -9.01
N SER A 45 5.34 -0.38 -8.72
CA SER A 45 6.61 0.26 -9.04
C SER A 45 7.22 0.98 -7.83
N ARG A 46 8.55 1.10 -7.81
CA ARG A 46 9.27 1.90 -6.80
C ARG A 46 8.90 3.39 -6.90
N ALA A 47 8.65 3.86 -8.13
CA ALA A 47 8.26 5.23 -8.40
C ALA A 47 6.88 5.54 -7.80
N LEU A 48 5.92 4.64 -7.98
CA LEU A 48 4.60 4.78 -7.38
C LEU A 48 4.65 4.70 -5.86
N ALA A 49 5.41 3.75 -5.29
CA ALA A 49 5.61 3.70 -3.83
C ALA A 49 6.17 5.02 -3.29
N CYS A 50 7.07 5.67 -4.05
CA CYS A 50 7.61 6.99 -3.74
C CYS A 50 6.53 8.06 -3.76
N LEU A 51 5.73 8.15 -4.82
CA LEU A 51 4.64 9.11 -4.98
C LEU A 51 3.58 8.97 -3.88
N GLU A 52 3.09 7.75 -3.64
CA GLU A 52 2.09 7.46 -2.62
C GLU A 52 2.55 7.87 -1.22
N THR A 53 3.82 7.56 -0.92
CA THR A 53 4.42 7.94 0.36
C THR A 53 4.62 9.46 0.45
N LEU A 54 4.99 10.15 -0.64
CA LEU A 54 5.15 11.61 -0.65
C LEU A 54 3.82 12.35 -0.46
N VAL A 55 2.76 11.89 -1.12
CA VAL A 55 1.41 12.46 -0.95
C VAL A 55 0.95 12.32 0.50
N HIS A 56 1.15 11.15 1.11
CA HIS A 56 0.90 10.96 2.54
C HIS A 56 1.81 11.83 3.43
N LEU A 57 3.07 12.08 3.02
CA LEU A 57 4.05 12.83 3.80
C LEU A 57 3.88 14.35 3.75
N ASN A 58 3.36 14.90 2.66
CA ASN A 58 3.04 16.32 2.58
C ASN A 58 2.01 16.75 3.65
N ALA A 59 1.30 15.80 4.26
CA ALA A 59 0.45 16.03 5.43
C ALA A 59 1.19 16.04 6.79
N GLY A 60 2.47 15.63 6.87
CA GLY A 60 3.16 15.37 8.14
C GLY A 60 4.68 15.61 8.21
N GLY A 61 5.34 16.07 7.15
CA GLY A 61 6.80 16.31 7.09
C GLY A 61 7.62 15.02 6.88
N LEU A 62 8.91 15.14 6.51
CA LEU A 62 9.77 13.98 6.20
C LEU A 62 10.42 13.36 7.46
N PRO A 63 10.07 12.13 7.89
CA PRO A 63 10.84 11.40 8.90
C PRO A 63 12.06 10.73 8.24
N LEU A 64 13.20 10.81 8.92
CA LEU A 64 14.54 10.51 8.38
C LEU A 64 14.97 9.03 8.35
N ASN A 65 14.08 8.05 8.55
CA ASN A 65 14.48 6.63 8.52
C ASN A 65 13.45 5.76 7.78
N ARG A 66 13.57 5.72 6.44
CA ARG A 66 12.74 4.87 5.58
C ARG A 66 13.56 3.78 4.92
N PHE A 67 12.90 2.68 4.61
CA PHE A 67 13.47 1.53 3.91
C PHE A 67 12.66 1.25 2.66
N LEU A 68 13.38 0.97 1.57
CA LEU A 68 12.76 0.31 0.44
C LEU A 68 12.60 -1.16 0.81
N VAL A 69 11.37 -1.64 0.69
CA VAL A 69 10.99 -3.01 0.98
C VAL A 69 10.53 -3.62 -0.32
N GLU A 70 11.12 -4.77 -0.62
CA GLU A 70 10.75 -5.62 -1.73
C GLU A 70 9.83 -6.71 -1.22
N ILE A 71 8.70 -6.90 -1.91
CA ILE A 71 7.70 -7.91 -1.59
C ILE A 71 7.61 -8.85 -2.79
N GLU A 72 7.93 -10.12 -2.59
CA GLU A 72 7.90 -11.15 -3.64
C GLU A 72 6.61 -11.96 -3.56
N VAL A 73 5.86 -11.93 -4.66
CA VAL A 73 4.57 -12.59 -4.80
C VAL A 73 4.71 -13.79 -5.77
N PRO A 74 4.31 -14.99 -5.35
CA PRO A 74 4.24 -16.15 -6.23
C PRO A 74 3.34 -15.91 -7.46
N PRO A 75 3.70 -16.44 -8.64
CA PRO A 75 2.96 -16.17 -9.89
C PRO A 75 1.48 -16.56 -9.83
N ASP A 76 1.17 -17.69 -9.18
CA ASP A 76 -0.18 -18.20 -9.04
C ASP A 76 -1.05 -17.29 -8.16
N ILE A 77 -0.48 -16.73 -7.10
CA ILE A 77 -1.16 -15.75 -6.25
C ILE A 77 -1.40 -14.44 -7.00
N TRP A 78 -0.41 -13.99 -7.80
CA TRP A 78 -0.56 -12.81 -8.65
C TRP A 78 -1.67 -12.98 -9.69
N THR A 79 -1.71 -14.14 -10.36
CA THR A 79 -2.77 -14.44 -11.34
C THR A 79 -4.16 -14.55 -10.69
N ALA A 80 -4.25 -14.98 -9.44
CA ALA A 80 -5.50 -15.09 -8.69
C ALA A 80 -5.94 -13.76 -8.02
N ALA A 81 -5.21 -12.67 -8.23
CA ALA A 81 -5.54 -11.38 -7.62
C ALA A 81 -6.89 -10.85 -8.13
N SER A 82 -7.68 -10.26 -7.22
CA SER A 82 -8.83 -9.46 -7.62
C SER A 82 -8.36 -8.11 -8.16
N VAL A 83 -9.12 -7.51 -9.07
CA VAL A 83 -8.83 -6.19 -9.65
C VAL A 83 -10.03 -5.30 -9.45
N ALA A 84 -9.84 -4.15 -8.80
CA ALA A 84 -10.84 -3.12 -8.68
C ALA A 84 -10.76 -2.21 -9.91
N ASP A 85 -11.66 -2.42 -10.88
CA ASP A 85 -11.70 -1.59 -12.08
C ASP A 85 -12.26 -0.19 -11.73
N PRO A 86 -11.49 0.91 -11.96
CA PRO A 86 -11.95 2.28 -11.76
C PRO A 86 -13.30 2.60 -12.39
N ALA A 87 -13.61 1.98 -13.54
CA ALA A 87 -14.87 2.20 -14.25
C ALA A 87 -16.08 1.57 -13.55
N THR A 88 -15.85 0.64 -12.63
CA THR A 88 -16.90 -0.13 -11.93
C THR A 88 -16.96 0.16 -10.43
N LEU A 89 -15.94 0.82 -9.89
CA LEU A 89 -15.95 1.28 -8.50
C LEU A 89 -17.04 2.32 -8.30
N ASP A 90 -17.69 2.26 -7.13
CA ASP A 90 -18.69 3.23 -6.74
C ASP A 90 -18.11 4.65 -6.75
N ILE A 91 -18.93 5.61 -7.20
CA ILE A 91 -18.56 7.03 -7.25
C ILE A 91 -18.11 7.48 -5.86
N GLY A 92 -16.93 8.10 -5.79
CA GLY A 92 -16.32 8.60 -4.55
C GLY A 92 -15.23 7.69 -3.97
N TRP A 93 -14.85 6.60 -4.63
CA TRP A 93 -13.69 5.79 -4.25
C TRP A 93 -12.39 6.62 -4.18
N ASP A 94 -12.29 7.61 -5.06
CA ASP A 94 -11.17 8.54 -5.26
C ASP A 94 -11.29 9.85 -4.44
N ALA A 95 -12.28 9.97 -3.56
CA ALA A 95 -12.45 11.17 -2.74
C ALA A 95 -11.18 11.54 -1.93
N GLU A 96 -10.93 12.85 -1.79
CA GLU A 96 -9.81 13.40 -1.01
C GLU A 96 -10.32 14.40 0.05
N PRO A 97 -10.15 14.13 1.36
CA PRO A 97 -9.59 12.93 1.97
C PRO A 97 -10.42 11.65 1.69
N ALA A 98 -9.79 10.49 1.86
CA ALA A 98 -10.45 9.19 1.64
C ALA A 98 -11.75 9.07 2.44
N GLY A 99 -12.84 8.72 1.74
CA GLY A 99 -14.18 8.62 2.30
C GLY A 99 -14.65 7.19 2.50
N ARG A 100 -15.89 7.05 2.99
CA ARG A 100 -16.51 5.75 3.29
C ARG A 100 -16.50 4.78 2.10
N VAL A 101 -16.58 5.27 0.86
CA VAL A 101 -16.70 4.44 -0.34
C VAL A 101 -15.51 3.49 -0.50
N SER A 102 -14.28 4.00 -0.58
CA SER A 102 -13.08 3.17 -0.71
C SER A 102 -12.76 2.39 0.57
N ILE A 103 -13.00 2.99 1.74
CA ILE A 103 -12.76 2.35 3.04
C ILE A 103 -13.64 1.10 3.20
N SER A 104 -14.95 1.23 2.94
CA SER A 104 -15.88 0.11 3.04
C SER A 104 -15.64 -0.92 1.96
N PHE A 105 -15.34 -0.51 0.71
CA PHE A 105 -15.00 -1.44 -0.36
C PHE A 105 -13.81 -2.35 0.02
N GLY A 106 -12.70 -1.77 0.46
CA GLY A 106 -11.53 -2.55 0.82
C GLY A 106 -11.72 -3.37 2.10
N SER A 107 -12.41 -2.84 3.11
CA SER A 107 -12.71 -3.60 4.34
C SER A 107 -13.65 -4.79 4.10
N ASN A 108 -14.60 -4.63 3.18
CA ASN A 108 -15.47 -5.72 2.73
C ASN A 108 -14.68 -6.77 1.95
N TRP A 109 -13.73 -6.38 1.09
CA TRP A 109 -12.84 -7.33 0.42
C TRP A 109 -12.00 -8.14 1.42
N VAL A 110 -11.40 -7.48 2.43
CA VAL A 110 -10.63 -8.18 3.48
C VAL A 110 -11.51 -9.19 4.22
N SER A 111 -12.72 -8.78 4.61
CA SER A 111 -13.66 -9.63 5.35
C SER A 111 -14.19 -10.80 4.51
N GLY A 112 -14.40 -10.58 3.21
CA GLY A 112 -14.82 -11.61 2.26
C GLY A 112 -13.74 -12.67 2.02
N ASN A 113 -12.46 -12.30 2.17
CA ASN A 113 -11.31 -13.21 2.13
C ASN A 113 -11.30 -14.12 0.87
N HIS A 114 -11.76 -13.59 -0.28
CA HIS A 114 -11.88 -14.34 -1.54
C HIS A 114 -10.57 -14.41 -2.33
N SER A 115 -9.64 -13.50 -2.06
CA SER A 115 -8.32 -13.45 -2.69
C SER A 115 -7.30 -12.86 -1.70
N ALA A 116 -6.04 -13.26 -1.84
CA ALA A 116 -4.95 -12.71 -1.03
C ALA A 116 -4.57 -11.28 -1.44
N LEU A 117 -4.79 -10.96 -2.72
CA LEU A 117 -4.38 -9.71 -3.35
C LEU A 117 -5.57 -9.00 -3.99
N LEU A 118 -5.60 -7.70 -3.83
CA LEU A 118 -6.49 -6.80 -4.55
C LEU A 118 -5.68 -5.68 -5.17
N LEU A 119 -5.70 -5.61 -6.50
CA LEU A 119 -5.17 -4.48 -7.24
C LEU A 119 -6.19 -3.36 -7.18
N VAL A 120 -5.74 -2.18 -6.75
CA VAL A 120 -6.55 -0.97 -6.72
C VAL A 120 -5.84 0.15 -7.47
N PRO A 121 -6.56 1.00 -8.21
CA PRO A 121 -5.96 2.13 -8.89
C PRO A 121 -5.27 3.04 -7.89
N SER A 122 -4.10 3.55 -8.26
CA SER A 122 -3.50 4.65 -7.51
C SER A 122 -4.25 5.94 -7.81
N ILE A 123 -4.43 6.80 -6.81
CA ILE A 123 -5.09 8.10 -7.05
C ILE A 123 -4.14 9.10 -7.68
N VAL A 124 -2.85 8.92 -7.46
CA VAL A 124 -1.82 9.80 -8.02
C VAL A 124 -1.64 9.55 -9.52
N VAL A 125 -1.70 8.29 -9.92
CA VAL A 125 -1.55 7.80 -11.30
C VAL A 125 -2.56 6.66 -11.51
N PRO A 126 -3.80 6.95 -11.96
CA PRO A 126 -4.87 5.96 -12.09
C PRO A 126 -4.58 4.78 -13.03
N GLU A 127 -3.63 4.94 -13.95
CA GLU A 127 -3.18 3.90 -14.87
C GLU A 127 -2.21 2.90 -14.21
N GLU A 128 -1.65 3.23 -13.05
CA GLU A 128 -0.80 2.33 -12.25
C GLU A 128 -1.55 1.76 -11.03
N TRP A 129 -1.09 0.60 -10.56
CA TRP A 129 -1.76 -0.16 -9.51
C TRP A 129 -0.99 -0.12 -8.20
N ASN A 130 -1.73 0.20 -7.13
CA ASN A 130 -1.39 -0.26 -5.79
C ASN A 130 -1.93 -1.68 -5.59
N VAL A 131 -1.33 -2.40 -4.66
CA VAL A 131 -1.72 -3.76 -4.31
C VAL A 131 -1.96 -3.83 -2.81
N LEU A 132 -3.17 -4.23 -2.45
CA LEU A 132 -3.55 -4.56 -1.09
C LEU A 132 -3.32 -6.05 -0.89
N ILE A 133 -2.74 -6.41 0.25
CA ILE A 133 -2.50 -7.80 0.64
C ILE A 133 -3.28 -8.04 1.94
N ASN A 134 -4.14 -9.07 1.92
CA ASN A 134 -4.90 -9.49 3.08
C ASN A 134 -4.06 -10.48 3.90
N PRO A 135 -3.50 -10.09 5.05
CA PRO A 135 -2.66 -10.97 5.85
C PRO A 135 -3.41 -12.16 6.48
N ALA A 136 -4.75 -12.11 6.53
CA ALA A 136 -5.58 -13.20 7.03
C ALA A 136 -5.90 -14.27 5.98
N HIS A 137 -5.59 -14.01 4.70
CA HIS A 137 -5.83 -14.98 3.64
C HIS A 137 -4.80 -16.14 3.70
N PRO A 138 -5.20 -17.42 3.54
CA PRO A 138 -4.27 -18.55 3.64
C PRO A 138 -3.03 -18.46 2.73
N ASP A 139 -3.22 -17.96 1.50
CA ASP A 139 -2.11 -17.78 0.55
C ASP A 139 -1.12 -16.68 0.93
N ALA A 140 -1.48 -15.74 1.82
CA ALA A 140 -0.61 -14.63 2.19
C ALA A 140 0.69 -15.10 2.87
N GLY A 141 0.67 -16.26 3.53
CA GLY A 141 1.86 -16.86 4.15
C GLY A 141 2.95 -17.27 3.14
N ARG A 142 2.64 -17.28 1.84
CA ARG A 142 3.59 -17.57 0.76
C ARG A 142 4.23 -16.31 0.15
N ILE A 143 3.80 -15.13 0.59
CA ILE A 143 4.35 -13.84 0.17
C ILE A 143 5.45 -13.45 1.15
N SER A 144 6.62 -13.06 0.62
CA SER A 144 7.76 -12.67 1.47
C SER A 144 8.09 -11.19 1.29
N ALA A 145 8.62 -10.57 2.34
CA ALA A 145 9.08 -9.19 2.31
C ALA A 145 10.47 -9.07 2.92
N ARG A 146 11.31 -8.19 2.35
CA ARG A 146 12.62 -7.86 2.91
C ARG A 146 12.98 -6.40 2.67
N LYS A 147 13.67 -5.80 3.63
CA LYS A 147 14.33 -4.50 3.44
C LYS A 147 15.51 -4.69 2.47
N VAL A 148 15.52 -3.97 1.36
CA VAL A 148 16.60 -4.07 0.37
C VAL A 148 17.66 -2.97 0.54
N ARG A 149 17.25 -1.78 0.97
CA ARG A 149 18.14 -0.66 1.28
C ARG A 149 17.40 0.44 2.03
N LYS A 150 18.14 1.41 2.56
CA LYS A 150 17.55 2.69 2.98
C LYS A 150 16.91 3.39 1.78
N TRP A 151 15.79 4.06 2.02
CA TRP A 151 15.18 4.98 1.08
C TRP A 151 15.51 6.41 1.50
N LEU A 152 16.28 7.09 0.64
CA LEU A 152 16.65 8.48 0.82
C LEU A 152 15.88 9.28 -0.24
N TYR A 153 14.97 10.14 0.21
CA TYR A 153 14.35 11.11 -0.69
C TYR A 153 15.39 12.15 -1.11
N ASP A 154 15.31 12.61 -2.36
CA ASP A 154 16.17 13.69 -2.84
C ASP A 154 15.88 14.94 -1.99
N PRO A 155 16.90 15.54 -1.32
CA PRO A 155 16.73 16.76 -0.54
C PRO A 155 16.10 17.92 -1.32
N ARG A 156 16.16 17.92 -2.66
CA ARG A 156 15.49 18.90 -3.51
C ARG A 156 13.97 18.87 -3.41
N LEU A 157 13.37 17.77 -2.94
CA LEU A 157 11.92 17.67 -2.70
C LEU A 157 11.45 18.51 -1.51
N ASP A 158 12.34 18.78 -0.54
CA ASP A 158 12.06 19.61 0.64
C ASP A 158 12.51 21.08 0.44
N ARG A 159 12.96 21.43 -0.77
CA ARG A 159 13.20 22.83 -1.09
C ARG A 159 11.83 23.48 -1.19
N LYS A 160 11.34 24.02 -0.07
CA LYS A 160 10.27 25.03 -0.07
C LYS A 160 10.56 25.95 -1.25
N SER A 161 9.67 25.95 -2.23
CA SER A 161 9.71 26.89 -3.32
C SER A 161 9.84 28.27 -2.70
N GLY A 162 10.98 28.91 -2.91
CA GLY A 162 11.23 30.24 -2.39
C GLY A 162 12.49 30.84 -2.99
N PRO A 163 12.48 32.15 -3.32
CA PRO A 163 11.30 32.99 -3.61
C PRO A 163 10.68 32.70 -4.98
#